data_AF-A0A2U3RU23-F1
#
_entry.id   AF-A0A2U3RU23-F1
#
_cell.length_a   1.000
_cell.length_b   1.000
_cell.length_c   1.000
_cell.angle_alpha   90.00
_cell.angle_beta   90.00
_cell.angle_gamma   90.00
#
_symmetry.space_group_name_H-M   'P 1'
#
loop_
_entity.id
_entity.type
_entity.pdbx_description
1 polymer ?
#
loop_
_entity_poly.entity_id
_entity_poly.type
_entity_poly.pdbx_seq_one_letter_code
_entity_poly.pdbx_strand_id
1 'polypeptide(L)' 'MLSTDKSKSGHLEYPYRGWYKICKKAGIKNLRIHDLRRTFASCMADEGAGQYIISAALNHSDIKSTSIYTKVV' A
#
# COMPACT_ATOMS: atom_id res chain seq x y z
N MET A 1 -1.20 21.73 6.55
CA MET A 1 -0.18 20.86 7.18
C MET A 1 -0.90 19.81 8.01
N LEU A 2 -0.59 18.52 7.84
CA LEU A 2 -1.17 17.46 8.67
C LEU A 2 -0.56 17.56 10.07
N SER A 3 -1.39 17.87 11.08
CA SER A 3 -0.96 17.95 12.47
C SER A 3 -0.29 16.65 12.89
N THR A 4 0.94 16.78 13.38
CA THR A 4 1.78 15.70 13.87
C THR A 4 1.09 14.96 15.02
N ASP A 5 0.55 13.77 14.74
CA ASP A 5 0.15 12.83 15.78
C ASP A 5 1.44 12.25 16.39
N LYS A 6 2.12 13.02 17.26
CA LYS A 6 3.30 12.54 17.99
C LYS A 6 2.84 11.50 19.00
N SER A 7 3.27 10.26 18.83
CA SER A 7 3.18 9.24 19.88
C SER A 7 4.15 9.60 21.01
N LYS A 8 3.97 9.00 22.20
CA LYS A 8 4.93 9.18 23.31
C LYS A 8 6.35 8.73 22.93
N SER A 9 6.49 7.80 21.99
CA SER A 9 7.78 7.34 21.46
C SER A 9 8.37 8.24 20.37
N GLY A 10 7.59 9.19 19.82
CA GLY A 10 8.00 9.99 18.66
C GLY A 10 7.92 9.26 17.32
N HIS A 11 7.57 7.97 17.31
CA HIS A 11 7.41 7.16 16.10
C HIS A 11 5.95 7.05 15.66
N LEU A 12 5.72 6.79 14.37
CA LEU A 12 4.39 6.53 13.85
C LEU A 12 3.91 5.14 14.30
N GLU A 13 3.23 5.08 15.45
CA GLU A 13 2.70 3.83 16.00
C GLU A 13 1.37 3.41 15.35
N TYR A 14 0.53 4.40 15.00
CA TYR A 14 -0.82 4.16 14.49
C TYR A 14 -1.07 4.90 13.16
N PRO A 15 -0.62 4.33 12.02
CA PRO A 15 -0.74 4.99 10.72
C PRO A 15 -2.21 5.22 10.29
N TYR A 16 -3.15 4.46 10.83
CA TYR A 16 -4.58 4.55 10.50
C TYR A 16 -5.19 5.92 10.78
N ARG A 17 -4.75 6.63 11.84
CA ARG A 17 -5.30 7.97 12.16
C ARG A 17 -4.88 9.01 11.13
N GLY A 18 -3.60 9.04 10.80
CA GLY A 18 -3.08 9.91 9.74
C GLY A 18 -3.70 9.57 8.39
N TRP A 19 -3.82 8.29 8.09
CA TRP A 19 -4.45 7.80 6.86
C TRP A 19 -5.92 8.21 6.73
N TYR A 20 -6.70 8.09 7.81
CA TYR A 20 -8.10 8.53 7.82
C TYR A 20 -8.22 10.04 7.55
N LYS A 21 -7.34 10.87 8.13
CA LYS A 21 -7.30 12.31 7.85
C LYS A 21 -7.00 12.58 6.36
N ILE A 22 -6.06 11.83 5.77
CA ILE A 22 -5.73 11.94 4.34
C ILE A 22 -6.94 11.56 3.48
N CYS A 23 -7.55 10.40 3.73
CA CYS A 23 -8.74 9.94 2.99
C CYS A 23 -9.91 10.93 3.12
N LYS A 24 -10.16 11.45 4.32
CA LYS A 24 -11.19 12.47 4.58
C LYS A 24 -10.94 13.75 3.79
N LYS A 25 -9.68 14.21 3.74
CA LYS A 25 -9.29 15.40 2.98
C LYS A 25 -9.41 15.18 1.46
N ALA A 26 -9.12 13.97 0.99
CA ALA A 26 -9.26 13.58 -0.41
C ALA A 26 -10.70 13.24 -0.83
N GLY A 27 -11.65 13.18 0.12
CA GLY A 27 -13.04 12.80 -0.16
C GLY A 27 -13.23 11.30 -0.45
N ILE A 28 -12.23 10.47 -0.17
CA ILE A 28 -12.25 9.04 -0.50
C ILE A 28 -12.79 8.25 0.70
N LYS A 29 -13.75 7.35 0.44
CA LYS A 29 -14.33 6.45 1.43
C LYS A 29 -13.80 5.03 1.25
N ASN A 30 -13.71 4.28 2.35
CA ASN A 30 -13.39 2.84 2.37
C ASN A 30 -12.03 2.44 1.75
N LEU A 31 -11.06 3.35 1.68
CA LEU A 31 -9.71 3.06 1.22
C LEU A 31 -8.78 2.71 2.39
N ARG A 32 -8.13 1.55 2.35
CA ARG A 32 -7.13 1.12 3.33
C ARG A 32 -5.72 1.43 2.81
N ILE A 33 -4.75 1.59 3.72
CA ILE A 33 -3.33 1.78 3.33
C ILE A 33 -2.83 0.60 2.48
N HIS A 34 -3.29 -0.62 2.80
CA HIS A 34 -2.95 -1.81 2.02
C HIS A 34 -3.44 -1.75 0.58
N ASP A 35 -4.51 -1.01 0.28
CA ASP A 35 -4.98 -0.88 -1.10
C ASP A 35 -3.96 -0.11 -1.96
N LEU A 36 -3.19 0.83 -1.39
CA LEU A 36 -2.08 1.46 -2.10
C LEU A 36 -1.03 0.45 -2.56
N ARG A 37 -0.69 -0.50 -1.68
CA ARG A 37 0.26 -1.58 -2.00
C ARG A 37 -0.29 -2.47 -3.12
N ARG A 38 -1.59 -2.71 -3.15
CA ARG A 38 -2.26 -3.44 -4.24
C ARG A 38 -2.22 -2.66 -5.54
N THR A 39 -2.51 -1.37 -5.51
CA THR A 39 -2.44 -0.50 -6.69
C THR A 39 -1.04 -0.47 -7.28
N PHE A 40 0.00 -0.32 -6.44
CA PHE A 40 1.38 -0.38 -6.90
C PHE A 40 1.70 -1.69 -7.62
N ALA A 41 1.29 -2.83 -7.05
CA ALA A 41 1.50 -4.14 -7.67
C ALA A 41 0.76 -4.29 -9.01
N SER A 42 -0.48 -3.79 -9.10
CA SER A 42 -1.26 -3.79 -10.34
C SER A 42 -0.62 -2.91 -11.41
N CYS A 43 -0.18 -1.69 -11.09
CA CYS A 43 0.50 -0.83 -12.05
C CYS A 43 1.78 -1.47 -12.60
N MET A 44 2.58 -2.13 -11.75
CA MET A 44 3.76 -2.86 -12.22
C MET A 44 3.39 -4.02 -13.15
N ALA A 45 2.31 -4.75 -12.85
CA ALA A 45 1.84 -5.83 -13.71
C ALA A 45 1.34 -5.29 -15.07
N ASP A 46 0.61 -4.18 -15.07
CA ASP A 46 0.13 -3.51 -16.29
C ASP A 46 1.28 -3.01 -17.17
N GLU A 47 2.41 -2.62 -16.56
CA GLU A 47 3.67 -2.28 -17.26
C GLU A 47 4.44 -3.52 -17.76
N GLY A 48 3.95 -4.74 -17.49
CA GLY A 48 4.55 -5.99 -17.92
C GLY A 48 5.63 -6.53 -16.98
N ALA A 49 5.75 -6.02 -15.76
CA ALA A 49 6.71 -6.54 -14.80
C ALA A 49 6.37 -8.00 -14.40
N GLY A 50 7.37 -8.87 -14.47
CA GLY A 50 7.22 -10.26 -14.08
C GLY A 50 6.96 -10.44 -12.58
N GLN A 51 6.31 -11.55 -12.22
CA GLN A 51 5.92 -11.85 -10.84
C GLN A 51 7.06 -11.80 -9.82
N TYR A 52 8.26 -12.23 -10.20
CA TYR A 52 9.44 -12.17 -9.33
C TYR A 52 9.86 -10.72 -9.00
N ILE A 53 9.79 -9.83 -9.99
CA ILE A 53 10.12 -8.41 -9.82
C ILE A 53 9.11 -7.75 -8.89
N ILE A 54 7.83 -7.98 -9.12
CA ILE A 54 6.75 -7.47 -8.26
C ILE A 54 6.90 -8.02 -6.83
N SER A 55 7.24 -9.30 -6.68
CA SER A 55 7.45 -9.93 -5.36
C SER A 55 8.61 -9.30 -4.60
N ALA A 56 9.71 -9.01 -5.30
CA ALA A 56 10.88 -8.34 -4.72
C ALA A 56 10.55 -6.88 -4.35
N ALA A 57 9.86 -6.14 -5.21
CA ALA A 57 9.46 -4.75 -4.96
C ALA A 57 8.50 -4.64 -3.76
N LEU A 58 7.62 -5.62 -3.58
CA LEU A 58 6.73 -5.72 -2.43
C LEU A 58 7.42 -6.29 -1.18
N ASN A 59 8.62 -6.86 -1.30
CA ASN A 59 9.28 -7.61 -0.24
C ASN A 59 8.40 -8.75 0.33
N HIS A 60 7.80 -9.55 -0.56
CA HIS A 60 7.07 -10.76 -0.18
C HIS A 60 8.02 -11.94 0.00
N SER A 61 7.97 -12.58 1.17
CA SER A 61 8.73 -13.81 1.46
C SER A 61 8.20 -15.04 0.71
N ASP A 62 6.89 -15.07 0.42
CA ASP A 62 6.24 -16.13 -0.36
C ASP A 62 5.67 -15.54 -1.66
N ILE A 63 6.14 -16.08 -2.79
CA ILE A 63 5.76 -15.65 -4.13
C ILE A 63 4.27 -15.89 -4.44
N LYS A 64 3.61 -16.83 -3.74
CA LYS A 64 2.17 -17.06 -3.86
C LYS A 64 1.34 -15.83 -3.48
N SER A 65 1.85 -15.01 -2.55
CA SER A 65 1.21 -13.74 -2.16
C SER A 65 1.20 -12.72 -3.30
N THR A 66 2.14 -12.84 -4.24
CA THR A 66 2.25 -11.99 -5.44
C THR A 66 1.39 -12.53 -6.59
N SER A 67 1.09 -13.83 -6.63
CA SER A 67 0.25 -14.46 -7.67
C SER A 67 -1.17 -13.89 -7.77
N ILE A 68 -1.63 -13.11 -6.77
CA ILE A 68 -2.94 -12.45 -6.82
C ILE A 68 -2.94 -11.30 -7.84
N TYR A 69 -1.78 -10.67 -8.09
CA TYR A 69 -1.66 -9.49 -8.95
C TYR A 69 -1.28 -9.83 -10.39
N THR A 70 -0.66 -10.99 -10.62
CA THR A 70 -0.13 -11.39 -11.93
C THR A 70 -1.09 -12.24 -12.76
N LYS A 71 -2.36 -12.36 -12.33
CA LYS A 71 -3.40 -13.12 -13.04
C LYS A 71 -4.06 -12.37 -14.20
N VAL A 72 -3.62 -11.15 -14.49
CA VAL A 72 -4.14 -10.36 -15.60
C VAL A 72 -3.08 -10.32 -16.69
N VAL A 73 -3.05 -11.40 -17.48
CA VAL A 73 -2.57 -11.45 -18.88
C VAL A 73 -3.46 -12.44 -19.60
#